data_AF-A0A918D851-F1
#
_entry.id   AF-A0A918D851-F1
#
_cell.length_a   1.000
_cell.length_b   1.000
_cell.length_c   1.000
_cell.angle_alpha   90.00
_cell.angle_beta   90.00
_cell.angle_gamma   90.00
#
_symmetry.space_group_name_H-M   'P 1'
#
loop_
_entity.id
_entity.type
_entity.pdbx_description
1 polymer ?
#
loop_
_entity_poly.entity_id
_entity_poly.type
_entity_poly.pdbx_seq_one_letter_code
_entity_poly.pdbx_strand_id
1 'polypeptide(L)'
;MDPPGITPIFLALTAGRPAKVQKRMAFQAVCVAGGVIAVFGLLGHQILDYLHVSVPALMIAGGLLLLLIALDLLTGKTDEPQQTKDVNVALVPLGMPLLAGPGAIVSVILAVQKADSVATQVSVWTAILAIHVVLWLVMRYSLLIIRVIKDGGVVLVTRLAGMMLSAIAVQQIINGVMQVIRTA
;
A
#
# COMPACT_ATOMS: atom_id res chain seq x y z
N MET A 1 -1.27 -3.91 8.39
CA MET A 1 -1.90 -3.93 7.05
C MET A 1 -3.35 -4.36 7.23
N ASP A 2 -4.28 -3.77 6.48
CA ASP A 2 -5.72 -4.04 6.62
C ASP A 2 -6.30 -4.60 5.30
N PRO A 3 -6.31 -5.94 5.11
CA PRO A 3 -6.73 -6.55 3.85
C PRO A 3 -8.16 -6.20 3.40
N PRO A 4 -9.18 -6.15 4.27
CA PRO A 4 -10.50 -5.64 3.89
C PRO A 4 -10.46 -4.20 3.36
N GLY A 5 -9.76 -3.30 4.06
CA GLY A 5 -9.68 -1.88 3.72
C GLY A 5 -9.01 -1.59 2.37
N ILE A 6 -8.10 -2.45 1.89
CA ILE A 6 -7.46 -2.27 0.58
C ILE A 6 -8.36 -2.62 -0.59
N THR A 7 -9.43 -3.39 -0.35
CA THR A 7 -10.24 -3.99 -1.42
C THR A 7 -10.88 -2.94 -2.33
N PRO A 8 -11.62 -1.94 -1.81
CA PRO A 8 -12.22 -0.90 -2.65
C PRO A 8 -11.16 -0.11 -3.44
N ILE A 9 -10.01 0.15 -2.82
CA ILE A 9 -8.90 0.91 -3.41
C ILE A 9 -8.25 0.13 -4.55
N PHE A 10 -8.00 -1.16 -4.36
CA PHE A 10 -7.50 -2.02 -5.42
C PHE A 10 -8.47 -2.11 -6.60
N LEU A 11 -9.77 -2.28 -6.34
CA LEU A 11 -10.77 -2.34 -7.41
C LEU A 11 -10.85 -1.02 -8.19
N ALA A 12 -10.75 0.12 -7.52
CA ALA A 12 -10.71 1.43 -8.17
C ALA A 12 -9.46 1.61 -9.05
N LEU A 13 -8.27 1.29 -8.53
CA LEU A 13 -7.00 1.42 -9.25
C LEU A 13 -6.84 0.42 -10.40
N THR A 14 -7.65 -0.63 -10.42
CA THR A 14 -7.62 -1.67 -11.46
C THR A 14 -8.89 -1.69 -12.32
N ALA A 15 -9.83 -0.78 -12.07
CA ALA A 15 -11.06 -0.62 -12.83
C ALA A 15 -10.76 -0.40 -14.32
N GLY A 16 -11.65 -0.89 -15.19
CA GLY A 16 -11.48 -0.78 -16.65
C GLY A 16 -10.44 -1.71 -17.28
N ARG A 17 -9.65 -2.45 -16.49
CA ARG A 17 -8.63 -3.38 -16.99
C ARG A 17 -9.15 -4.83 -17.10
N PRO A 18 -8.62 -5.65 -18.02
CA PRO A 18 -9.01 -7.07 -18.10
C PRO A 18 -8.67 -7.83 -16.81
N ALA A 19 -9.52 -8.76 -16.38
CA ALA A 19 -9.33 -9.53 -15.14
C ALA A 19 -7.97 -10.26 -15.06
N LYS A 20 -7.37 -10.64 -16.20
CA LYS A 20 -6.01 -11.22 -16.24
C LYS A 20 -4.95 -10.21 -15.79
N VAL A 21 -5.06 -8.95 -16.22
CA VAL A 21 -4.17 -7.85 -15.85
C VAL A 21 -4.34 -7.52 -14.37
N GLN A 22 -5.58 -7.41 -13.88
CA GLN A 22 -5.84 -7.11 -12.47
C GLN A 22 -5.22 -8.18 -11.54
N LYS A 23 -5.31 -9.48 -11.89
CA LYS A 23 -4.64 -10.57 -11.16
C LYS A 23 -3.12 -10.42 -11.13
N ARG A 24 -2.53 -10.03 -12.26
CA ARG A 24 -1.08 -9.81 -12.36
C ARG A 24 -0.66 -8.62 -11.51
N MET A 25 -1.42 -7.52 -11.54
CA MET A 25 -1.18 -6.34 -10.72
C MET A 25 -1.28 -6.66 -9.22
N ALA A 26 -2.26 -7.47 -8.79
CA ALA A 26 -2.37 -7.91 -7.40
C ALA A 26 -1.13 -8.68 -6.95
N PHE A 27 -0.66 -9.63 -7.76
CA PHE A 27 0.56 -10.38 -7.46
C PHE A 27 1.79 -9.47 -7.43
N GLN A 28 1.95 -8.59 -8.42
CA GLN A 28 3.05 -7.63 -8.47
C GLN A 28 3.05 -6.69 -7.27
N ALA A 29 1.89 -6.14 -6.88
CA ALA A 29 1.76 -5.27 -5.72
C ALA A 29 2.18 -5.98 -4.43
N VAL A 30 1.74 -7.23 -4.22
CA VAL A 30 2.13 -8.03 -3.06
C VAL A 30 3.62 -8.36 -3.07
N CYS A 31 4.19 -8.72 -4.23
CA CYS A 31 5.62 -8.99 -4.34
C CYS A 31 6.46 -7.74 -4.09
N VAL A 32 6.05 -6.59 -4.62
CA VAL A 32 6.70 -5.31 -4.39
C VAL A 32 6.63 -4.95 -2.91
N ALA A 33 5.45 -5.04 -2.32
CA ALA A 33 5.26 -4.74 -0.90
C ALA A 33 6.09 -5.66 -0.01
N GLY A 34 6.09 -6.96 -0.29
CA GLY A 34 6.88 -7.96 0.43
C GLY A 34 8.38 -7.73 0.27
N GLY A 35 8.84 -7.38 -0.94
CA GLY A 35 10.23 -7.03 -1.20
C GLY A 35 10.66 -5.78 -0.43
N VAL A 36 9.88 -4.70 -0.49
CA VAL A 36 10.15 -3.46 0.25
C VAL A 36 10.20 -3.76 1.76
N ILE A 37 9.21 -4.49 2.28
CA ILE A 37 9.15 -4.83 3.71
C ILE A 37 10.31 -5.72 4.13
N ALA A 38 10.71 -6.69 3.30
CA ALA A 38 11.85 -7.54 3.61
C ALA A 38 13.15 -6.73 3.65
N VAL A 39 13.36 -5.85 2.66
CA VAL A 39 14.53 -4.96 2.61
C VAL A 39 14.57 -4.03 3.82
N PHE A 40 13.46 -3.36 4.15
CA PHE A 40 13.40 -2.48 5.33
C PHE A 40 13.45 -3.27 6.65
N GLY A 41 12.94 -4.49 6.70
CA GLY A 41 13.06 -5.33 7.90
C GLY A 41 14.51 -5.73 8.20
N LEU A 42 15.31 -5.95 7.16
CA LEU A 42 16.73 -6.32 7.29
C LEU A 42 17.66 -5.11 7.44
N LEU A 43 17.43 -4.06 6.65
CA LEU A 43 18.36 -2.94 6.46
C LEU A 43 17.72 -1.58 6.80
N GLY A 44 16.48 -1.53 7.27
CA GLY A 44 15.69 -0.30 7.33
C GLY A 44 16.34 0.83 8.10
N HIS A 45 16.94 0.54 9.26
CA HIS A 45 17.65 1.56 10.04
C HIS A 45 18.85 2.12 9.28
N GLN A 46 19.67 1.24 8.69
CA GLN A 46 20.86 1.61 7.92
C GLN A 46 20.52 2.43 6.68
N ILE A 47 19.43 2.07 5.98
CA ILE A 47 18.94 2.80 4.81
C ILE A 47 18.51 4.21 5.21
N LEU A 48 17.72 4.33 6.27
CA LEU A 48 17.20 5.61 6.76
C LEU A 48 18.33 6.53 7.24
N ASP A 49 19.30 5.97 7.97
CA ASP A 49 20.46 6.71 8.48
C ASP A 49 21.36 7.17 7.32
N TYR A 50 21.63 6.31 6.34
CA TYR A 50 22.42 6.67 5.16
C TYR A 50 21.78 7.80 4.35
N LEU A 51 20.46 7.73 4.16
CA LEU A 51 19.70 8.76 3.44
C LEU A 51 19.45 10.03 4.28
N HIS A 52 19.76 10.00 5.58
CA HIS A 52 19.42 11.05 6.54
C HIS A 52 17.91 11.38 6.52
N VAL A 53 17.09 10.34 6.34
CA VAL A 53 15.62 10.44 6.26
C VAL A 53 14.99 9.83 7.49
N SER A 54 14.12 10.58 8.15
CA SER A 54 13.38 10.09 9.30
C SER A 54 12.13 9.30 8.88
N VAL A 55 11.70 8.36 9.73
CA VAL A 55 10.41 7.67 9.57
C VAL A 55 9.24 8.64 9.38
N PRO A 56 9.11 9.73 10.18
CA PRO A 56 8.07 10.73 9.97
C PRO A 56 8.10 11.39 8.58
N ALA A 57 9.29 11.64 8.03
CA ALA A 57 9.41 12.20 6.68
C ALA A 57 8.87 11.22 5.62
N LEU A 58 9.12 9.91 5.78
CA LEU A 58 8.54 8.88 4.91
C LEU A 58 7.01 8.81 5.02
N MET A 59 6.46 9.03 6.23
CA MET A 59 5.01 9.10 6.44
C MET A 59 4.37 10.27 5.70
N ILE A 60 4.96 11.46 5.82
CA ILE A 60 4.46 12.66 5.15
C ILE A 60 4.57 12.51 3.63
N ALA A 61 5.72 12.08 3.10
CA ALA A 61 5.92 11.88 1.67
C ALA A 61 4.98 10.82 1.07
N GLY A 62 4.84 9.68 1.75
CA GLY A 62 3.90 8.63 1.35
C GLY A 62 2.45 9.12 1.40
N GLY A 63 2.08 9.87 2.43
CA GLY A 63 0.76 10.49 2.55
C GLY A 63 0.48 11.48 1.42
N LEU A 64 1.42 12.35 1.07
CA LEU A 64 1.28 13.29 -0.05
C LEU A 64 1.06 12.57 -1.39
N LEU A 65 1.83 11.52 -1.66
CA LEU A 65 1.66 10.71 -2.87
C LEU A 65 0.28 10.04 -2.94
N LEU A 66 -0.20 9.46 -1.83
CA LEU A 66 -1.54 8.89 -1.77
C LEU A 66 -2.63 9.95 -1.93
N LEU A 67 -2.42 11.16 -1.41
CA LEU A 67 -3.37 12.27 -1.55
C LEU A 67 -3.51 12.69 -3.01
N LEU A 68 -2.40 12.79 -3.76
CA LEU A 68 -2.42 13.11 -5.19
C LEU A 68 -3.26 12.08 -5.96
N ILE A 69 -3.04 10.80 -5.69
CA ILE A 69 -3.78 9.73 -6.36
C ILE A 69 -5.25 9.73 -5.96
N ALA A 70 -5.55 9.99 -4.68
CA ALA A 70 -6.92 10.11 -4.20
C ALA A 70 -7.66 11.25 -4.93
N LEU A 71 -7.00 12.40 -5.14
CA LEU A 71 -7.55 13.51 -5.89
C LEU A 71 -7.78 13.15 -7.36
N ASP A 72 -6.87 12.40 -7.99
CA ASP A 72 -7.06 11.92 -9.37
C ASP A 72 -8.27 10.99 -9.51
N LEU A 73 -8.49 10.11 -8.53
CA LEU A 73 -9.67 9.23 -8.47
C LEU A 73 -10.97 10.02 -8.24
N LEU A 74 -10.94 11.07 -7.41
CA LEU A 74 -12.11 11.89 -7.09
C LEU A 74 -12.50 12.84 -8.22
N THR A 75 -11.51 13.36 -8.95
CA THR A 75 -11.69 14.32 -10.03
C THR A 75 -11.97 13.66 -11.39
N GLY A 76 -11.89 12.33 -11.49
CA GLY A 76 -12.12 11.59 -12.73
C GLY A 76 -10.99 11.72 -13.75
N LYS A 77 -9.84 12.30 -13.36
CA LYS A 77 -8.65 12.42 -14.24
C LYS A 77 -8.01 11.08 -14.57
N THR A 78 -8.47 10.00 -13.94
CA THR A 78 -8.05 8.63 -14.24
C THR A 78 -8.72 8.07 -15.52
N ASP A 79 -9.71 8.77 -16.09
CA ASP A 79 -10.42 8.37 -17.31
C ASP A 79 -9.63 8.67 -18.60
N GLU A 80 -8.58 9.50 -18.53
CA GLU A 80 -7.61 9.54 -19.62
C GLU A 80 -6.72 8.30 -19.53
N PRO A 81 -6.55 7.51 -20.61
CA PRO A 81 -5.62 6.42 -20.64
C PRO A 81 -4.20 6.98 -20.65
N GLN A 82 -3.75 7.51 -19.51
CA GLN A 82 -2.33 7.65 -19.26
C GLN A 82 -1.75 6.26 -19.50
N GLN A 83 -0.75 6.21 -20.37
CA GLN A 83 0.07 5.02 -20.64
C GLN A 83 0.89 4.63 -19.39
N THR A 84 0.27 4.62 -18.21
CA THR A 84 0.80 4.01 -17.01
C THR A 84 0.76 2.50 -17.25
N LYS A 85 1.88 1.99 -17.80
CA LYS A 85 2.15 0.57 -17.94
C LYS A 85 1.68 -0.14 -16.67
N ASP A 86 1.02 -1.28 -16.79
CA ASP A 86 0.43 -2.03 -15.65
C ASP A 86 1.37 -2.17 -14.44
N VAL A 87 2.67 -2.20 -14.73
CA VAL A 87 3.77 -2.23 -13.78
C VAL A 87 3.83 -0.98 -12.90
N ASN A 88 3.61 0.23 -13.43
CA ASN A 88 3.68 1.48 -12.67
C ASN A 88 2.60 1.55 -11.60
N VAL A 89 1.34 1.22 -11.91
CA VAL A 89 0.24 1.28 -10.92
C VAL A 89 0.38 0.19 -9.85
N ALA A 90 0.89 -1.00 -10.23
CA ALA A 90 1.18 -2.08 -9.28
C ALA A 90 2.37 -1.76 -8.35
N LEU A 91 3.37 -1.02 -8.83
CA LEU A 91 4.51 -0.53 -8.04
C LEU A 91 4.11 0.65 -7.16
N VAL A 92 3.49 1.67 -7.77
CA VAL A 92 3.11 2.95 -7.16
C VAL A 92 1.69 3.31 -7.59
N PRO A 93 0.70 3.38 -6.68
CA PRO A 93 0.82 3.35 -5.23
C PRO A 93 0.58 1.98 -4.57
N LEU A 94 0.16 0.96 -5.34
CA LEU A 94 -0.35 -0.30 -4.77
C LEU A 94 0.69 -1.00 -3.91
N GLY A 95 1.87 -1.30 -4.47
CA GLY A 95 2.98 -1.89 -3.72
C GLY A 95 3.52 -0.93 -2.66
N MET A 96 3.87 0.30 -3.06
CA MET A 96 4.34 1.38 -2.19
C MET A 96 3.60 2.68 -2.57
N PRO A 97 3.03 3.44 -1.63
CA PRO A 97 3.08 3.27 -0.17
C PRO A 97 1.82 2.62 0.43
N LEU A 98 0.89 2.08 -0.38
CA LEU A 98 -0.38 1.58 0.15
C LEU A 98 -0.20 0.27 0.94
N LEU A 99 0.44 -0.73 0.34
CA LEU A 99 0.72 -2.01 1.00
C LEU A 99 1.96 -1.91 1.89
N ALA A 100 3.14 -1.60 1.34
CA ALA A 100 4.36 -1.34 2.11
C ALA A 100 4.39 0.09 2.67
N GLY A 101 3.32 0.48 3.36
CA GLY A 101 3.25 1.79 3.97
C GLY A 101 4.22 1.96 5.14
N PRO A 102 4.56 3.21 5.50
CA PRO A 102 5.45 3.53 6.62
C PRO A 102 5.09 2.80 7.92
N GLY A 103 3.81 2.69 8.26
CA GLY A 103 3.37 1.96 9.47
C GLY A 103 3.73 0.47 9.41
N ALA A 104 3.62 -0.17 8.24
CA ALA A 104 4.02 -1.56 8.05
C ALA A 104 5.55 -1.70 8.12
N ILE A 105 6.28 -0.78 7.46
CA ILE A 105 7.75 -0.72 7.50
C ILE A 105 8.26 -0.63 8.94
N VAL A 106 7.75 0.34 9.71
CA VAL A 106 8.14 0.56 11.11
C VAL A 106 7.81 -0.63 11.99
N SER A 107 6.59 -1.19 11.82
CA SER A 107 6.17 -2.37 12.60
C SER A 107 7.10 -3.55 12.37
N VAL A 108 7.56 -3.75 11.13
CA VAL A 108 8.46 -4.84 10.78
C VAL A 108 9.88 -4.57 11.29
N ILE A 109 10.40 -3.34 11.14
CA ILE A 109 11.70 -2.96 11.73
C ILE A 109 11.70 -3.26 13.23
N LEU A 110 10.68 -2.81 13.96
CA LEU A 110 10.57 -3.03 15.40
C LEU A 110 10.37 -4.50 15.76
N ALA A 111 9.60 -5.27 14.98
CA ALA A 111 9.38 -6.68 15.22
C ALA A 111 10.66 -7.50 15.00
N VAL A 112 11.44 -7.19 13.96
CA VAL A 112 12.73 -7.83 13.70
C VAL A 112 13.76 -7.44 14.77
N GLN A 113 13.78 -6.19 15.22
CA GLN A 113 14.68 -5.74 16.30
C GLN A 113 14.40 -6.40 17.65
N LYS A 114 13.13 -6.70 17.96
CA LYS A 114 12.73 -7.37 19.22
C LYS A 114 12.92 -8.90 19.19
N ALA A 115 13.31 -9.47 18.04
CA ALA A 115 13.49 -10.90 17.90
C ALA A 115 14.92 -11.30 18.34
N ASP A 116 15.09 -11.61 19.62
CA ASP A 116 16.40 -11.95 20.21
C ASP A 116 16.88 -13.38 19.90
N SER A 117 15.97 -14.26 19.44
CA SER A 117 16.25 -15.66 19.11
C SER A 117 15.93 -15.98 17.65
N VAL A 118 16.65 -16.97 17.09
CA VAL A 118 16.38 -17.52 15.75
C VAL A 118 14.91 -17.99 15.63
N ALA A 119 14.36 -18.57 16.70
CA ALA A 119 12.97 -19.02 16.72
C ALA A 119 11.98 -17.84 16.61
N THR A 120 12.25 -16.74 17.31
CA THR A 120 11.43 -15.52 17.23
C THR A 120 11.60 -14.79 15.89
N GLN A 121 12.78 -14.86 15.28
CA GLN A 121 13.02 -14.27 13.98
C GLN A 121 12.25 -15.03 12.89
N VAL A 122 12.28 -16.38 12.94
CA VAL A 122 11.49 -17.24 12.05
C VAL A 122 9.99 -16.98 12.21
N SER A 123 9.49 -16.78 13.43
CA SER A 123 8.07 -16.51 13.65
C SER A 123 7.64 -15.15 13.07
N VAL A 124 8.47 -14.10 13.20
CA VAL A 124 8.23 -12.78 12.59
C VAL A 124 8.16 -12.90 11.07
N TRP A 125 9.14 -13.54 10.43
CA TRP A 125 9.15 -13.73 8.97
C TRP A 125 7.98 -14.58 8.48
N THR A 126 7.61 -15.62 9.23
CA THR A 126 6.43 -16.45 8.92
C THR A 126 5.15 -15.64 9.00
N ALA A 127 4.99 -14.76 10.01
CA ALA A 127 3.85 -13.87 10.13
C ALA A 127 3.79 -12.85 8.98
N ILE A 128 4.94 -12.30 8.57
CA ILE A 128 5.04 -11.41 7.41
C ILE A 128 4.61 -12.15 6.13
N LEU A 129 5.10 -13.37 5.89
CA LEU A 129 4.68 -14.16 4.74
C LEU A 129 3.18 -14.47 4.77
N ALA A 130 2.65 -14.86 5.94
CA ALA A 130 1.24 -15.16 6.11
C ALA A 130 0.34 -13.96 5.77
N ILE A 131 0.67 -12.75 6.25
CA ILE A 131 -0.14 -11.55 5.93
C ILE A 131 -0.07 -11.20 4.44
N HIS A 132 1.06 -11.40 3.77
CA HIS A 132 1.18 -11.19 2.32
C HIS A 132 0.34 -12.19 1.52
N VAL A 133 0.27 -13.45 1.95
CA VAL A 133 -0.63 -14.45 1.37
C VAL A 133 -2.09 -14.04 1.56
N VAL A 134 -2.47 -13.58 2.75
CA VAL A 134 -3.83 -13.09 3.02
C VAL A 134 -4.17 -11.89 2.13
N LEU A 135 -3.27 -10.92 1.99
CA LEU A 135 -3.47 -9.76 1.10
C LEU A 135 -3.66 -10.19 -0.36
N TRP A 136 -2.81 -11.11 -0.83
CA TRP A 136 -2.94 -11.66 -2.18
C TRP A 136 -4.28 -12.36 -2.38
N LEU A 137 -4.73 -13.18 -1.42
CA LEU A 137 -6.02 -13.85 -1.47
C LEU A 137 -7.16 -12.83 -1.52
N VAL A 138 -7.15 -11.83 -0.63
CA VAL A 138 -8.20 -10.80 -0.57
C VAL A 138 -8.28 -10.01 -1.88
N MET A 139 -7.14 -9.58 -2.43
CA MET A 139 -7.09 -8.92 -3.74
C MET A 139 -7.48 -9.85 -4.89
N ARG A 140 -7.22 -11.16 -4.78
CA ARG A 140 -7.63 -12.12 -5.81
C ARG A 140 -9.12 -12.38 -5.78
N TYR A 141 -9.73 -12.45 -4.62
CA TYR A 141 -11.17 -12.68 -4.45
C TYR A 141 -12.00 -11.41 -4.64
N SER A 142 -11.43 -10.22 -4.40
CA SER A 142 -12.12 -8.96 -4.69
C SER A 142 -12.46 -8.79 -6.17
N LEU A 143 -11.72 -9.44 -7.07
CA LEU A 143 -12.01 -9.48 -8.51
C LEU A 143 -13.36 -10.14 -8.84
N LEU A 144 -13.91 -10.97 -7.94
CA LEU A 144 -15.26 -11.51 -8.08
C LEU A 144 -16.32 -10.43 -7.85
N ILE A 145 -16.04 -9.45 -6.97
CA ILE A 145 -16.92 -8.34 -6.66
C ILE A 145 -17.08 -7.44 -7.89
N ILE A 146 -16.00 -7.21 -8.66
CA ILE A 146 -16.07 -6.46 -9.93
C ILE A 146 -17.02 -7.09 -10.96
N ARG A 147 -17.19 -8.42 -10.98
CA ARG A 147 -18.13 -9.05 -11.92
C ARG A 147 -19.60 -8.77 -11.59
N VAL A 148 -19.88 -8.40 -10.34
CA VAL A 148 -21.23 -8.04 -9.87
C VAL A 148 -21.49 -6.53 -10.08
N ILE A 149 -20.42 -5.73 -10.07
CA ILE A 149 -20.47 -4.28 -10.24
C ILE A 149 -20.45 -3.93 -11.74
N LYS A 150 -21.61 -3.54 -12.27
CA LYS A 150 -21.73 -2.99 -13.64
C LYS A 150 -21.09 -1.59 -13.73
N ASP A 151 -20.99 -1.04 -14.94
CA ASP A 151 -20.30 0.24 -15.24
C ASP A 151 -20.68 1.40 -14.30
N GLY A 152 -21.96 1.54 -13.94
CA GLY A 152 -22.40 2.59 -13.00
C GLY A 152 -21.89 2.41 -11.55
N GLY A 153 -21.67 1.18 -11.11
CA GLY A 153 -21.12 0.90 -9.79
C GLY A 153 -19.59 1.07 -9.73
N VAL A 154 -18.91 0.99 -10.87
CA VAL A 154 -17.45 1.26 -10.96
C VAL A 154 -17.17 2.70 -10.56
N VAL A 155 -17.94 3.66 -11.09
CA VAL A 155 -17.78 5.09 -10.74
C VAL A 155 -17.98 5.33 -9.24
N LEU A 156 -18.99 4.69 -8.63
CA LEU A 156 -19.25 4.80 -7.20
C LEU A 156 -18.08 4.24 -6.37
N VAL A 157 -17.60 3.04 -6.71
CA VAL A 157 -16.48 2.41 -6.01
C VAL A 157 -15.20 3.22 -6.16
N THR A 158 -14.93 3.78 -7.35
CA THR A 158 -13.78 4.65 -7.59
C THR A 158 -13.85 5.92 -6.72
N ARG A 159 -15.02 6.56 -6.62
CA ARG A 159 -15.20 7.74 -5.75
C ARG A 159 -15.07 7.38 -4.26
N LEU A 160 -15.66 6.27 -3.82
CA LEU A 160 -15.54 5.81 -2.43
C LEU A 160 -14.09 5.48 -2.08
N ALA A 161 -13.38 4.77 -2.96
CA ALA A 161 -11.97 4.48 -2.81
C ALA A 161 -11.12 5.76 -2.75
N GLY A 162 -11.40 6.75 -3.62
CA GLY A 162 -10.74 8.05 -3.57
C GLY A 162 -10.94 8.76 -2.23
N MET A 163 -12.16 8.74 -1.68
CA MET A 163 -12.44 9.30 -0.35
C MET A 163 -11.68 8.55 0.76
N MET A 164 -11.68 7.21 0.74
CA MET A 164 -10.93 6.39 1.71
C MET A 164 -9.42 6.62 1.60
N LEU A 165 -8.89 6.67 0.39
CA LEU A 165 -7.46 6.89 0.14
C LEU A 165 -7.03 8.28 0.61
N SER A 166 -7.86 9.31 0.38
CA SER A 166 -7.64 10.66 0.90
C SER A 166 -7.61 10.67 2.43
N ALA A 167 -8.53 9.96 3.09
CA ALA A 167 -8.53 9.86 4.55
C ALA A 167 -7.27 9.16 5.08
N ILE A 168 -6.83 8.06 4.45
CA ILE A 168 -5.59 7.36 4.81
C ILE A 168 -4.37 8.27 4.59
N ALA A 169 -4.34 8.99 3.47
CA ALA A 169 -3.28 9.93 3.13
C ALA A 169 -3.14 11.05 4.18
N VAL A 170 -4.26 11.69 4.53
CA VAL A 170 -4.30 12.73 5.57
C VAL A 170 -3.88 12.16 6.92
N GLN A 171 -4.34 10.96 7.29
CA GLN A 171 -3.94 10.31 8.53
C GLN A 171 -2.42 10.05 8.57
N GLN A 172 -1.82 9.62 7.46
CA GLN A 172 -0.37 9.42 7.36
C GLN A 172 0.40 10.73 7.53
N ILE A 173 -0.08 11.82 6.93
CA ILE A 173 0.50 13.15 7.10
C ILE A 173 0.39 13.61 8.55
N ILE A 174 -0.80 13.50 9.17
CA ILE A 174 -1.01 13.88 10.58
C ILE A 174 -0.08 13.10 11.49
N ASN A 175 0.00 11.78 11.33
CA ASN A 175 0.87 10.93 12.14
C ASN A 175 2.34 11.33 11.99
N GLY A 176 2.78 11.59 10.76
CA GLY A 176 4.13 12.06 10.48
C GLY A 176 4.42 13.41 11.15
N VAL A 177 3.55 14.42 10.96
CA VAL A 177 3.70 15.75 11.56
C VAL A 177 3.70 15.67 13.10
N MET A 178 2.76 14.93 13.69
CA MET A 178 2.70 14.75 15.14
C MET A 178 3.94 14.06 15.69
N GLN A 179 4.50 13.10 14.94
CA GLN A 179 5.73 12.44 15.35
C GLN A 179 6.92 13.40 15.28
N VAL A 180 7.04 14.22 14.21
CA VAL A 180 8.06 15.28 14.12
C VAL A 180 7.99 16.20 15.32
N ILE A 181 6.81 16.70 15.67
CA ILE A 181 6.62 17.64 16.79
C ILE A 181 7.00 17.01 18.13
N ARG A 182 6.70 15.72 18.35
CA ARG A 182 7.06 15.03 19.60
C ARG A 182 8.55 14.72 19.73
N THR A 183 9.27 14.64 18.61
CA THR A 183 10.70 14.33 18.56
C THR A 183 11.60 15.55 18.39
N ALA A 184 11.03 16.74 18.15
CA ALA A 184 11.71 18.02 18.08
C ALA A 184 11.77 18.68 19.46
#